data_AF-A0A0D1JMN2-F1
#
_entry.id   AF-A0A0D1JMN2-F1
#
_cell.length_a   1.000
_cell.length_b   1.000
_cell.length_c   1.000
_cell.angle_alpha   90.00
_cell.angle_beta   90.00
_cell.angle_gamma   90.00
#
_symmetry.space_group_name_H-M   'P 1'
#
loop_
_entity.id
_entity.type
_entity.pdbx_description
1 polymer ?
#
loop_
_entity_poly.entity_id
_entity_poly.type
_entity_poly.pdbx_seq_one_letter_code
_entity_poly.pdbx_strand_id
1 'polypeptide(L)'
;MPVLNRSRAYPPHFAALPLNSAAVQPVPAVRPLYWWARALQQQGCLLQAVSYSSSEPAAVVTVRLPSRRVVHVRCTGDDLAESTDLPSVLAAAICQLSSGDWADDTNRMLALLQNLRLLIQPQPAARNSAHISGLISQPARPVRVAYWWAEALQARGWRLSALGEPMARSGFIAEIPEGPGESVLAIYPRDIPDDGTEASALANSLRRLTFEQRRYLARLISHAG
;
A
#
# COMPACT_ATOMS: atom_id res chain seq x y z
N MET A 1 2.95 -29.04 -15.88
CA MET A 1 3.28 -27.60 -15.89
C MET A 1 2.07 -26.86 -15.35
N PRO A 2 2.15 -26.09 -14.24
CA PRO A 2 1.07 -25.20 -13.89
C PRO A 2 0.92 -24.22 -15.03
N VAL A 3 -0.23 -24.25 -15.66
CA VAL A 3 -0.59 -23.20 -16.59
C VAL A 3 -1.09 -22.09 -15.68
N LEU A 4 -0.24 -21.11 -15.36
CA LEU A 4 -0.73 -19.82 -14.88
C LEU A 4 -1.81 -19.40 -15.88
N ASN A 5 -3.06 -19.44 -15.45
CA ASN A 5 -4.19 -19.15 -16.32
C ASN A 5 -4.00 -17.74 -16.88
N ARG A 6 -4.20 -17.58 -18.19
CA ARG A 6 -3.82 -16.38 -18.93
C ARG A 6 -4.68 -15.20 -18.45
N SER A 7 -4.15 -14.32 -17.60
CA SER A 7 -4.74 -12.98 -17.45
C SER A 7 -4.78 -12.34 -18.84
N ARG A 8 -5.96 -11.92 -19.28
CA ARG A 8 -6.15 -11.30 -20.60
C ARG A 8 -5.56 -9.89 -20.65
N ALA A 9 -5.61 -9.17 -19.53
CA ALA A 9 -5.08 -7.82 -19.41
C ALA A 9 -3.55 -7.80 -19.27
N TYR A 10 -2.98 -8.75 -18.51
CA TYR A 10 -1.56 -8.80 -18.20
C TYR A 10 -0.98 -10.20 -18.46
N PRO A 11 -0.66 -10.54 -19.72
CA PRO A 11 -0.18 -11.88 -20.06
C PRO A 11 1.12 -12.22 -19.32
N PRO A 12 1.29 -13.47 -18.86
CA PRO A 12 2.48 -13.89 -18.13
C PRO A 12 3.72 -13.87 -19.03
N HIS A 13 4.80 -13.29 -18.53
CA HIS A 13 6.07 -13.23 -19.24
C HIS A 13 7.09 -14.20 -18.61
N PHE A 14 7.65 -15.11 -19.41
CA PHE A 14 8.49 -16.21 -18.95
C PHE A 14 9.99 -16.06 -19.27
N ALA A 15 10.38 -14.93 -19.87
CA ALA A 15 11.78 -14.71 -20.22
C ALA A 15 12.69 -14.69 -18.98
N ALA A 16 13.97 -15.02 -19.19
CA ALA A 16 14.98 -14.98 -18.16
C ALA A 16 15.08 -13.58 -17.53
N LEU A 17 15.37 -13.55 -16.24
CA LEU A 17 15.47 -12.32 -15.47
C LEU A 17 16.83 -11.66 -15.77
N PRO A 18 16.91 -10.32 -15.80
CA PRO A 18 18.17 -9.58 -15.98
C PRO A 18 19.00 -9.62 -14.68
N LEU A 19 19.41 -10.83 -14.28
CA LEU A 19 20.30 -11.08 -13.16
C LEU A 19 21.74 -11.13 -13.66
N ASN A 20 22.69 -10.89 -12.75
CA ASN A 20 24.12 -11.07 -13.05
C ASN A 20 24.38 -12.49 -13.56
N SER A 21 25.32 -12.65 -14.50
CA SER A 21 25.58 -13.91 -15.22
C SER A 21 25.94 -15.11 -14.33
N ALA A 22 26.35 -14.88 -13.08
CA ALA A 22 26.66 -15.92 -12.09
C ALA A 22 25.45 -16.36 -11.22
N ALA A 23 24.30 -15.68 -11.34
CA ALA A 23 23.11 -15.99 -10.54
C ALA A 23 22.30 -17.12 -11.17
N VAL A 24 21.87 -18.08 -10.35
CA VAL A 24 20.95 -19.14 -10.78
C VAL A 24 19.60 -18.51 -11.15
N GLN A 25 19.15 -18.78 -12.38
CA GLN A 25 17.85 -18.31 -12.86
C GLN A 25 16.71 -19.06 -12.15
N PRO A 26 15.65 -18.37 -11.71
CA PRO A 26 14.45 -19.02 -11.22
C PRO A 26 13.82 -19.93 -12.30
N VAL A 27 13.11 -20.96 -11.85
CA VAL A 27 12.35 -21.86 -12.73
C VAL A 27 11.36 -21.06 -13.58
N PRO A 28 11.14 -21.42 -14.86
CA PRO A 28 10.28 -20.65 -15.76
C PRO A 28 8.90 -20.33 -15.19
N ALA A 29 8.27 -21.27 -14.48
CA ALA A 29 6.91 -21.16 -13.97
C ALA A 29 6.68 -19.92 -13.06
N VAL A 30 7.66 -19.50 -12.27
CA VAL A 30 7.52 -18.38 -11.31
C VAL A 30 8.00 -17.03 -11.85
N ARG A 31 8.65 -17.01 -13.02
CA ARG A 31 9.20 -15.78 -13.62
C ARG A 31 8.17 -14.67 -13.89
N PRO A 32 6.89 -14.97 -14.24
CA PRO A 32 5.89 -13.93 -14.41
C PRO A 32 5.75 -12.98 -13.22
N LEU A 33 5.94 -13.47 -11.99
CA LEU A 33 5.89 -12.65 -10.77
C LEU A 33 6.89 -11.47 -10.82
N TYR A 34 8.10 -11.70 -11.35
CA TYR A 34 9.10 -10.65 -11.52
C TYR A 34 8.65 -9.59 -12.53
N TRP A 35 8.13 -10.01 -13.67
CA TRP A 35 7.73 -9.10 -14.73
C TRP A 35 6.51 -8.27 -14.33
N TRP A 36 5.54 -8.86 -13.63
CA TRP A 36 4.42 -8.11 -13.07
C TRP A 36 4.85 -7.15 -11.96
N ALA A 37 5.78 -7.54 -11.08
CA ALA A 37 6.34 -6.63 -10.08
C ALA A 37 7.09 -5.45 -10.72
N ARG A 38 7.82 -5.68 -11.82
CA ARG A 38 8.44 -4.60 -12.61
C ARG A 38 7.41 -3.69 -13.28
N ALA A 39 6.34 -4.27 -13.84
CA ALA A 39 5.25 -3.50 -14.44
C ALA A 39 4.54 -2.60 -13.39
N LEU A 40 4.30 -3.12 -12.18
CA LEU A 40 3.79 -2.32 -11.06
C LEU A 40 4.72 -1.13 -10.76
N GLN A 41 6.02 -1.37 -10.65
CA GLN A 41 7.00 -0.31 -10.42
C GLN A 41 7.01 0.75 -11.53
N GLN A 42 6.87 0.33 -12.79
CA GLN A 42 6.79 1.25 -13.94
C GLN A 42 5.52 2.12 -13.92
N GLN A 43 4.42 1.61 -13.36
CA GLN A 43 3.20 2.39 -13.13
C GLN A 43 3.29 3.32 -11.89
N GLY A 44 4.45 3.37 -11.22
CA GLY A 44 4.63 4.14 -9.98
C GLY A 44 4.04 3.47 -8.74
N CYS A 45 3.54 2.24 -8.86
CA CYS A 45 3.06 1.44 -7.74
C CYS A 45 4.24 0.77 -7.02
N LEU A 46 4.10 0.56 -5.71
CA LEU A 46 5.11 -0.12 -4.90
C LEU A 46 4.49 -1.33 -4.21
N LEU A 47 5.00 -2.51 -4.52
CA LEU A 47 4.61 -3.75 -3.86
C LEU A 47 5.25 -3.79 -2.46
N GLN A 48 4.41 -3.81 -1.41
CA GLN A 48 4.86 -3.67 -0.03
C GLN A 48 4.92 -4.98 0.74
N ALA A 49 3.89 -5.82 0.58
CA ALA A 49 3.79 -7.09 1.26
C ALA A 49 3.06 -8.11 0.39
N VAL A 50 3.45 -9.36 0.59
CA VAL A 50 2.78 -10.53 0.04
C VAL A 50 2.61 -11.50 1.19
N SER A 51 1.40 -11.96 1.43
CA SER A 51 1.12 -13.07 2.33
C SER A 51 0.21 -14.07 1.65
N TYR A 52 0.40 -15.35 1.94
CA TYR A 52 -0.48 -16.40 1.47
C TYR A 52 -0.55 -17.47 2.54
N SER A 53 -1.67 -18.18 2.59
CA SER A 53 -1.84 -19.32 3.49
C SER A 53 -1.93 -20.62 2.70
N SER A 54 -1.34 -21.68 3.23
CA SER A 54 -1.57 -23.03 2.71
C SER A 54 -2.84 -23.67 3.28
N SER A 55 -3.35 -23.17 4.41
CA SER A 55 -4.58 -23.65 5.05
C SER A 55 -5.84 -23.01 4.47
N GLU A 56 -5.71 -21.79 3.94
CA GLU A 56 -6.75 -21.09 3.20
C GLU A 56 -6.13 -20.69 1.85
N PRO A 57 -6.58 -21.23 0.70
CA PRO A 57 -6.00 -20.95 -0.61
C PRO A 57 -6.35 -19.53 -1.05
N ALA A 58 -5.68 -18.57 -0.41
CA ALA A 58 -5.81 -17.16 -0.64
C ALA A 58 -4.45 -16.50 -0.49
N ALA A 59 -4.17 -15.58 -1.41
CA ALA A 59 -3.04 -14.68 -1.31
C ALA A 59 -3.54 -13.25 -1.13
N VAL A 60 -2.82 -12.49 -0.30
CA VAL A 60 -3.03 -11.07 -0.10
C VAL A 60 -1.78 -10.33 -0.56
N VAL A 61 -1.99 -9.40 -1.47
CA VAL A 61 -0.96 -8.50 -1.99
C VAL A 61 -1.28 -7.09 -1.53
N THR A 62 -0.31 -6.45 -0.90
CA THR A 62 -0.40 -5.05 -0.46
C THR A 62 0.41 -4.18 -1.40
N VAL A 63 -0.25 -3.22 -2.05
CA VAL A 63 0.37 -2.28 -3.00
C VAL A 63 0.10 -0.85 -2.56
N ARG A 64 1.14 -0.02 -2.59
CA ARG A 64 1.01 1.43 -2.50
C ARG A 64 0.91 2.02 -3.89
N LEU A 65 -0.20 2.70 -4.16
CA LEU A 65 -0.47 3.39 -5.43
C LEU A 65 0.35 4.70 -5.54
N PRO A 66 0.44 5.30 -6.74
CA PRO A 66 1.08 6.61 -6.93
C PRO A 66 0.47 7.71 -6.05
N SER A 67 -0.84 7.63 -5.77
CA SER A 67 -1.56 8.51 -4.84
C SER A 67 -1.11 8.36 -3.38
N ARG A 68 -0.22 7.40 -3.07
CA ARG A 68 0.18 6.91 -1.74
C ARG A 68 -0.90 6.17 -0.96
N ARG A 69 -2.08 5.97 -1.54
CA ARG A 69 -3.08 5.06 -0.98
C ARG A 69 -2.52 3.64 -1.01
N VAL A 70 -2.68 2.91 0.10
CA VAL A 70 -2.36 1.49 0.17
C VAL A 70 -3.64 0.69 -0.08
N VAL A 71 -3.55 -0.28 -0.98
CA VAL A 71 -4.62 -1.22 -1.30
C VAL A 71 -4.19 -2.64 -0.94
N HIS A 72 -5.12 -3.40 -0.37
CA HIS A 72 -4.95 -4.80 -0.05
C HIS A 72 -5.85 -5.61 -0.98
N VAL A 73 -5.23 -6.38 -1.85
CA VAL A 73 -5.94 -7.22 -2.81
C VAL A 73 -5.82 -8.66 -2.35
N ARG A 74 -6.96 -9.25 -2.00
CA ARG A 74 -7.08 -10.66 -1.65
C ARG A 74 -7.67 -11.39 -2.85
N CYS A 75 -6.98 -12.42 -3.32
CA CYS A 75 -7.47 -13.31 -4.36
C CYS A 75 -7.44 -14.75 -3.87
N THR A 76 -8.39 -15.53 -4.38
CA THR A 76 -8.47 -16.98 -4.24
C THR A 76 -8.10 -17.65 -5.57
N GLY A 77 -7.85 -18.96 -5.56
CA GLY A 77 -7.22 -19.69 -6.67
C GLY A 77 -7.86 -19.54 -8.06
N ASP A 78 -9.15 -19.21 -8.13
CA ASP A 78 -9.91 -19.10 -9.38
C ASP A 78 -9.95 -17.68 -9.98
N ASP A 79 -9.50 -16.65 -9.24
CA ASP A 79 -9.72 -15.23 -9.60
C ASP A 79 -8.78 -14.68 -10.70
N LEU A 80 -7.80 -15.48 -11.16
CA LEU A 80 -6.73 -14.99 -12.06
C LEU A 80 -7.23 -14.58 -13.45
N ALA A 81 -8.24 -15.29 -13.98
CA ALA A 81 -8.76 -15.05 -15.33
C ALA A 81 -9.63 -13.78 -15.40
N GLU A 82 -10.25 -13.40 -14.29
CA GLU A 82 -11.16 -12.26 -14.16
C GLU A 82 -10.44 -10.98 -13.69
N SER A 83 -9.21 -11.12 -13.19
CA SER A 83 -8.39 -10.01 -12.72
C SER A 83 -8.03 -9.03 -13.84
N THR A 84 -8.49 -7.78 -13.71
CA THR A 84 -8.29 -6.69 -14.69
C THR A 84 -7.16 -5.74 -14.32
N ASP A 85 -6.69 -5.76 -13.07
CA ASP A 85 -5.59 -4.94 -12.56
C ASP A 85 -4.36 -5.79 -12.14
N LEU A 86 -3.16 -5.19 -12.20
CA LEU A 86 -1.91 -5.88 -11.88
C LEU A 86 -1.84 -6.42 -10.44
N PRO A 87 -2.26 -5.68 -9.39
CA PRO A 87 -2.30 -6.21 -8.03
C PRO A 87 -3.13 -7.51 -7.91
N SER A 88 -4.33 -7.56 -8.51
CA SER A 88 -5.17 -8.76 -8.53
C SER A 88 -4.52 -9.92 -9.29
N VAL A 89 -3.91 -9.65 -10.46
CA VAL A 89 -3.16 -10.66 -11.22
C VAL A 89 -2.01 -11.24 -10.39
N LEU A 90 -1.25 -10.39 -9.69
CA LEU A 90 -0.15 -10.82 -8.84
C LEU A 90 -0.66 -11.72 -7.70
N ALA A 91 -1.72 -11.30 -7.00
CA ALA A 91 -2.30 -12.05 -5.88
C ALA A 91 -2.81 -13.42 -6.34
N ALA A 92 -3.60 -13.48 -7.40
CA ALA A 92 -4.14 -14.74 -7.90
C ALA A 92 -3.04 -15.67 -8.42
N ALA A 93 -1.99 -15.15 -9.07
CA ALA A 93 -0.85 -15.95 -9.51
C ALA A 93 -0.05 -16.54 -8.33
N ILE A 94 0.18 -15.75 -7.28
CA ILE A 94 0.84 -16.22 -6.05
C ILE A 94 -0.01 -17.34 -5.43
N CYS A 95 -1.32 -17.15 -5.31
CA CYS A 95 -2.24 -18.15 -4.77
C CYS A 95 -2.18 -19.48 -5.54
N GLN A 96 -2.17 -19.44 -6.87
CA GLN A 96 -2.09 -20.64 -7.70
C GLN A 96 -0.73 -21.35 -7.57
N LEU A 97 0.37 -20.59 -7.57
CA LEU A 97 1.72 -21.16 -7.47
C LEU A 97 1.99 -21.73 -6.06
N SER A 98 1.51 -21.06 -5.02
CA SER A 98 1.70 -21.47 -3.63
C SER A 98 0.83 -22.66 -3.22
N SER A 99 -0.32 -22.84 -3.87
CA SER A 99 -1.22 -23.98 -3.60
C SER A 99 -0.83 -25.25 -4.38
N GLY A 100 0.10 -25.13 -5.34
CA GLY A 100 0.66 -26.26 -6.08
C GLY A 100 2.09 -26.61 -5.65
N ASP A 101 2.80 -27.34 -6.51
CA ASP A 101 4.17 -27.83 -6.25
C ASP A 101 5.26 -26.74 -6.30
N TRP A 102 4.89 -25.45 -6.37
CA TRP A 102 5.81 -24.33 -6.61
C TRP A 102 5.93 -23.41 -5.41
N ALA A 103 5.48 -23.82 -4.22
CA ALA A 103 5.57 -23.02 -3.01
C ALA A 103 7.01 -22.58 -2.69
N ASP A 104 7.97 -23.50 -2.78
CA ASP A 104 9.39 -23.19 -2.51
C ASP A 104 9.99 -22.24 -3.54
N ASP A 105 9.72 -22.46 -4.83
CA ASP A 105 10.17 -21.57 -5.90
C ASP A 105 9.50 -20.20 -5.84
N THR A 106 8.25 -20.14 -5.40
CA THR A 106 7.52 -18.89 -5.15
C THR A 106 8.18 -18.11 -4.01
N ASN A 107 8.49 -18.77 -2.90
CA ASN A 107 9.22 -18.14 -1.78
C ASN A 107 10.59 -17.62 -2.20
N ARG A 108 11.35 -18.40 -2.99
CA ARG A 108 12.64 -17.97 -3.55
C ARG A 108 12.47 -16.77 -4.47
N MET A 109 11.43 -16.74 -5.30
CA MET A 109 11.10 -15.59 -6.14
C MET A 109 10.76 -14.35 -5.29
N LEU A 110 9.93 -14.46 -4.26
CA LEU A 110 9.60 -13.35 -3.37
C LEU A 110 10.84 -12.79 -2.66
N ALA A 111 11.73 -13.66 -2.17
CA ALA A 111 13.01 -13.25 -1.60
C ALA A 111 13.90 -12.53 -2.64
N LEU A 112 13.91 -12.99 -3.89
CA LEU A 112 14.61 -12.30 -4.98
C LEU A 112 14.01 -10.91 -5.24
N LEU A 113 12.68 -10.77 -5.28
CA LEU A 113 12.02 -9.46 -5.44
C LEU A 113 12.38 -8.50 -4.30
N GLN A 114 12.49 -8.99 -3.07
CA GLN A 114 12.91 -8.19 -1.93
C GLN A 114 14.37 -7.70 -2.09
N ASN A 115 15.28 -8.59 -2.51
CA ASN A 115 16.68 -8.26 -2.76
C ASN A 115 16.85 -7.25 -3.90
N LEU A 116 16.01 -7.35 -4.94
CA LEU A 116 15.98 -6.42 -6.07
C LEU A 116 15.20 -5.12 -5.79
N ARG A 117 14.72 -4.92 -4.55
CA ARG A 117 13.90 -3.75 -4.15
C ARG A 117 12.60 -3.59 -4.94
N LEU A 118 12.06 -4.69 -5.45
CA LEU A 118 10.74 -4.76 -6.07
C LEU A 118 9.63 -5.11 -5.07
N LEU A 119 10.00 -5.78 -3.96
CA LEU A 119 9.16 -5.93 -2.78
C LEU A 119 9.78 -5.10 -1.64
N ILE A 120 9.12 -4.01 -1.25
CA ILE A 120 9.67 -3.00 -0.33
C ILE A 120 8.92 -3.06 0.99
N GLN A 121 9.62 -3.42 2.07
CA GLN A 121 9.01 -3.34 3.39
C GLN A 121 8.61 -1.89 3.72
N PRO A 122 7.38 -1.66 4.19
CA PRO A 122 6.95 -0.34 4.58
C PRO A 122 7.82 0.16 5.73
N GLN A 123 8.39 1.35 5.57
CA GLN A 123 9.07 2.05 6.66
C GLN A 123 8.05 2.95 7.35
N PRO A 124 8.05 3.03 8.70
CA PRO A 124 7.16 3.92 9.42
C PRO A 124 7.27 5.36 8.93
N ALA A 125 6.13 6.05 8.83
CA ALA A 125 6.11 7.45 8.44
C ALA A 125 6.95 8.28 9.41
N ALA A 126 7.83 9.13 8.86
CA ALA A 126 8.72 9.97 9.65
C ALA A 126 7.91 10.89 10.57
N ARG A 127 8.30 10.96 11.85
CA ARG A 127 7.69 11.86 12.83
C ARG A 127 8.35 13.22 12.75
N ASN A 128 7.62 14.22 12.26
CA ASN A 128 8.05 15.61 12.34
C ASN A 128 7.31 16.31 13.50
N SER A 129 8.03 16.99 14.38
CA SER A 129 7.43 17.80 15.46
C SER A 129 7.89 19.26 15.46
N ALA A 130 8.41 19.73 14.32
CA ALA A 130 8.81 21.11 14.10
C ALA A 130 7.68 22.08 14.41
N HIS A 131 8.04 23.33 14.70
CA HIS A 131 7.09 24.39 14.94
C HIS A 131 6.32 24.72 13.66
N ILE A 132 5.02 24.96 13.80
CA ILE A 132 4.14 25.36 12.71
C ILE A 132 4.33 26.86 12.50
N SER A 133 4.76 27.23 11.30
CA SER A 133 4.98 28.63 10.92
C SER A 133 3.69 29.45 11.02
N GLY A 134 3.81 30.70 11.47
CA GLY A 134 2.68 31.63 11.58
C GLY A 134 1.85 31.51 12.87
N LEU A 135 2.13 30.55 13.76
CA LEU A 135 1.46 30.46 15.06
C LEU A 135 2.21 31.22 16.15
N ILE A 136 1.50 32.12 16.85
CA ILE A 136 1.99 32.85 18.02
C ILE A 136 2.28 31.89 19.19
N SER A 137 1.43 30.87 19.36
CA SER A 137 1.61 29.82 20.36
C SER A 137 1.58 28.45 19.70
N GLN A 138 2.57 27.62 20.01
CA GLN A 138 2.72 26.30 19.42
C GLN A 138 1.85 25.27 20.14
N PRO A 139 1.07 24.45 19.43
CA PRO A 139 0.28 23.42 20.07
C PRO A 139 1.16 22.32 20.65
N ALA A 140 0.60 21.47 21.50
CA ALA A 140 1.31 20.35 22.10
C ALA A 140 1.97 19.45 21.04
N ARG A 141 3.11 18.83 21.38
CA ARG A 141 3.90 17.98 20.47
C ARG A 141 3.07 16.94 19.69
N PRO A 142 2.13 16.19 20.32
CA PRO A 142 1.31 15.22 19.59
C PRO A 142 0.46 15.84 18.47
N VAL A 143 -0.05 17.06 18.67
CA VAL A 143 -0.84 17.79 17.68
C VAL A 143 0.05 18.25 16.53
N ARG A 144 1.27 18.73 16.79
CA ARG A 144 2.22 19.10 15.72
C ARG A 144 2.62 17.91 14.87
N VAL A 145 2.84 16.74 15.48
CA VAL A 145 3.14 15.51 14.73
C VAL A 145 1.98 15.13 13.81
N ALA A 146 0.75 15.14 14.33
CA ALA A 146 -0.43 14.87 13.51
C ALA A 146 -0.62 15.92 12.38
N TYR A 147 -0.35 17.20 12.68
CA TYR A 147 -0.40 18.28 11.70
C TYR A 147 0.57 18.04 10.54
N TRP A 148 1.82 17.67 10.80
CA TRP A 148 2.79 17.44 9.73
C TRP A 148 2.47 16.22 8.85
N TRP A 149 1.84 15.18 9.41
CA TRP A 149 1.33 14.09 8.57
C TRP A 149 0.15 14.53 7.72
N ALA A 150 -0.78 15.32 8.28
CA ALA A 150 -1.90 15.88 7.53
C ALA A 150 -1.44 16.82 6.41
N GLU A 151 -0.50 17.72 6.70
CA GLU A 151 0.10 18.63 5.71
C GLU A 151 0.78 17.85 4.58
N ALA A 152 1.54 16.80 4.90
CA ALA A 152 2.16 15.95 3.90
C ALA A 152 1.14 15.25 2.98
N LEU A 153 -0.06 14.91 3.48
CA LEU A 153 -1.14 14.37 2.66
C LEU A 153 -1.78 15.47 1.80
N GLN A 154 -2.06 16.64 2.38
CA GLN A 154 -2.64 17.79 1.68
C GLN A 154 -1.74 18.32 0.56
N ALA A 155 -0.42 18.35 0.76
CA ALA A 155 0.58 18.70 -0.25
C ALA A 155 0.54 17.76 -1.48
N ARG A 156 -0.12 16.61 -1.37
CA ARG A 156 -0.35 15.64 -2.45
C ARG A 156 -1.78 15.71 -3.02
N GLY A 157 -2.53 16.75 -2.65
CA GLY A 157 -3.90 16.97 -3.10
C GLY A 157 -4.96 16.18 -2.32
N TRP A 158 -4.60 15.49 -1.23
CA TRP A 158 -5.60 14.81 -0.40
C TRP A 158 -6.41 15.84 0.37
N ARG A 159 -7.73 15.67 0.43
CA ARG A 159 -8.60 16.47 1.30
C ARG A 159 -9.05 15.63 2.48
N LEU A 160 -8.79 16.14 3.67
CA LEU A 160 -9.05 15.43 4.93
C LEU A 160 -10.31 15.99 5.59
N SER A 161 -11.18 15.12 6.06
CA SER A 161 -12.41 15.47 6.77
C SER A 161 -12.70 14.48 7.90
N ALA A 162 -13.72 14.78 8.72
CA ALA A 162 -14.18 13.92 9.80
C ALA A 162 -13.08 13.48 10.81
N LEU A 163 -12.12 14.38 11.11
CA LEU A 163 -10.96 14.09 11.95
C LEU A 163 -11.36 13.74 13.39
N GLY A 164 -11.21 12.47 13.73
CA GLY A 164 -11.53 11.90 15.02
C GLY A 164 -13.02 11.69 15.26
N GLU A 165 -13.84 11.80 14.21
CA GLU A 165 -15.30 11.73 14.32
C GLU A 165 -15.82 10.28 14.30
N PRO A 166 -17.01 10.02 14.87
CA PRO A 166 -17.62 8.69 14.88
C PRO A 166 -17.81 8.09 13.48
N MET A 167 -18.17 8.91 12.49
CA MET A 167 -18.36 8.46 11.09
C MET A 167 -17.08 7.87 10.49
N ALA A 168 -15.91 8.36 10.91
CA ALA A 168 -14.61 7.85 10.51
C ALA A 168 -14.09 6.77 11.46
N ARG A 169 -14.95 6.20 12.33
CA ARG A 169 -14.58 5.29 13.41
C ARG A 169 -13.46 5.86 14.29
N SER A 170 -13.59 7.15 14.63
CA SER A 170 -12.59 7.97 15.33
C SER A 170 -11.24 8.16 14.62
N GLY A 171 -11.16 7.83 13.34
CA GLY A 171 -10.02 8.10 12.47
C GLY A 171 -10.28 9.33 11.60
N PHE A 172 -10.13 9.26 10.27
CA PHE A 172 -10.51 10.36 9.37
C PHE A 172 -11.03 9.84 8.02
N ILE A 173 -11.66 10.72 7.25
CA ILE A 173 -12.07 10.47 5.87
C ILE A 173 -11.16 11.27 4.95
N ALA A 174 -10.75 10.67 3.83
CA ALA A 174 -9.95 11.34 2.81
C ALA A 174 -10.61 11.24 1.44
N GLU A 175 -10.64 12.37 0.73
CA GLU A 175 -10.80 12.39 -0.72
C GLU A 175 -9.39 12.37 -1.33
N ILE A 176 -9.09 11.31 -2.09
CA ILE A 176 -7.76 11.00 -2.60
C ILE A 176 -7.77 11.15 -4.12
N PRO A 177 -6.89 11.99 -4.71
CA PRO A 177 -6.76 12.06 -6.16
C PRO A 177 -6.11 10.77 -6.70
N GLU A 178 -6.76 10.09 -7.63
CA GLU A 178 -6.24 8.89 -8.30
C GLU A 178 -5.94 9.10 -9.80
N GLY A 179 -6.46 10.18 -10.39
CA GLY A 179 -6.21 10.55 -11.78
C GLY A 179 -6.78 11.92 -12.13
N PRO A 180 -6.64 12.38 -13.39
CA PRO A 180 -7.20 13.65 -13.84
C PRO A 180 -8.73 13.68 -13.67
N GLY A 181 -9.21 14.45 -12.68
CA GLY A 181 -10.64 14.56 -12.37
C GLY A 181 -11.24 13.38 -11.61
N GLU A 182 -10.43 12.39 -11.23
CA GLU A 182 -10.87 11.20 -10.49
C GLU A 182 -10.39 11.25 -9.04
N SER A 183 -11.33 11.07 -8.12
CA SER A 183 -11.06 11.01 -6.68
C SER A 183 -11.80 9.85 -6.03
N VAL A 184 -11.14 9.18 -5.10
CA VAL A 184 -11.77 8.16 -4.27
C VAL A 184 -11.94 8.67 -2.84
N LEU A 185 -13.13 8.42 -2.28
CA LEU A 185 -13.38 8.63 -0.86
C LEU A 185 -12.97 7.37 -0.08
N ALA A 186 -12.05 7.54 0.87
CA ALA A 186 -11.54 6.45 1.71
C ALA A 186 -11.68 6.77 3.19
N ILE A 187 -12.03 5.75 3.99
CA ILE A 187 -12.13 5.86 5.45
C ILE A 187 -10.87 5.24 6.06
N TYR A 188 -10.18 6.02 6.91
CA TYR A 188 -9.01 5.60 7.66
C TYR A 188 -9.37 5.52 9.15
N PRO A 189 -9.78 4.34 9.66
CA PRO A 189 -10.20 4.20 11.05
C PRO A 189 -9.02 4.26 12.03
N ARG A 190 -9.31 4.56 13.31
CA ARG A 190 -8.30 4.78 14.38
C ARG A 190 -7.37 3.59 14.68
N ASP A 191 -7.74 2.41 14.22
CA ASP A 191 -7.16 1.09 14.49
C ASP A 191 -6.66 0.41 13.21
N ILE A 192 -6.53 1.17 12.11
CA ILE A 192 -5.95 0.64 10.88
C ILE A 192 -4.52 0.15 11.13
N PRO A 193 -4.12 -1.02 10.56
CA PRO A 193 -2.74 -1.46 10.60
C PRO A 193 -1.78 -0.37 10.10
N ASP A 194 -0.61 -0.28 10.73
CA ASP A 194 0.43 0.65 10.29
C ASP A 194 1.08 0.10 9.01
N ASP A 195 0.74 0.72 7.88
CA ASP A 195 1.26 0.43 6.54
C ASP A 195 2.48 1.31 6.18
N GLY A 196 3.02 2.06 7.14
CA GLY A 196 4.14 2.97 6.97
C GLY A 196 3.81 4.29 6.27
N THR A 197 2.54 4.57 5.96
CA THR A 197 2.11 5.83 5.34
C THR A 197 1.79 6.91 6.35
N GLU A 198 1.84 8.17 5.92
CA GLU A 198 1.36 9.29 6.70
C GLU A 198 -0.14 9.15 7.06
N ALA A 199 -0.93 8.46 6.23
CA ALA A 199 -2.35 8.23 6.45
C ALA A 199 -2.60 7.27 7.62
N SER A 200 -1.97 6.08 7.64
CA SER A 200 -2.12 5.16 8.77
C SER A 200 -1.53 5.74 10.05
N ALA A 201 -0.40 6.46 9.97
CA ALA A 201 0.20 7.16 11.09
C ALA A 201 -0.72 8.24 11.66
N LEU A 202 -1.34 9.07 10.81
CA LEU A 202 -2.30 10.10 11.22
C LEU A 202 -3.50 9.47 11.92
N ALA A 203 -4.17 8.48 11.30
CA ALA A 203 -5.34 7.81 11.87
C ALA A 203 -5.03 7.21 13.25
N ASN A 204 -3.90 6.52 13.35
CA ASN A 204 -3.45 5.91 14.59
C ASN A 204 -3.04 6.94 15.65
N SER A 205 -2.61 8.13 15.26
CA SER A 205 -2.25 9.21 16.18
C SER A 205 -3.46 9.88 16.82
N LEU A 206 -4.59 9.96 16.12
CA LEU A 206 -5.82 10.58 16.62
C LEU A 206 -6.32 9.91 17.90
N ARG A 207 -6.02 8.60 18.08
CA ARG A 207 -6.35 7.87 19.32
C ARG A 207 -5.70 8.45 20.57
N ARG A 208 -4.57 9.15 20.42
CA ARG A 208 -3.75 9.69 21.52
C ARG A 208 -4.09 11.15 21.83
N LEU A 209 -4.91 11.79 20.99
CA LEU A 209 -5.29 13.18 21.13
C LEU A 209 -6.59 13.29 21.94
N THR A 210 -6.63 14.28 22.84
CA THR A 210 -7.88 14.64 23.52
C THR A 210 -8.91 15.20 22.53
N PHE A 211 -10.17 15.33 22.96
CA PHE A 211 -11.21 15.95 22.13
C PHE A 211 -10.81 17.37 21.67
N GLU A 212 -10.33 18.21 22.60
CA GLU A 212 -9.89 19.57 22.30
C GLU A 212 -8.70 19.60 21.33
N GLN A 213 -7.75 18.68 21.49
CA GLN A 213 -6.60 18.57 20.58
C GLN A 213 -7.02 18.17 19.17
N ARG A 214 -7.99 17.26 19.03
CA ARG A 214 -8.55 16.88 17.71
C ARG A 214 -9.28 18.03 17.06
N ARG A 215 -10.10 18.76 17.83
CA ARG A 215 -10.81 19.95 17.33
C ARG A 215 -9.85 21.05 16.90
N TYR A 216 -8.77 21.26 17.66
CA TYR A 216 -7.73 22.21 17.31
C TYR A 216 -6.96 21.79 16.05
N LEU A 217 -6.60 20.52 15.94
CA LEU A 217 -5.98 19.95 14.73
C LEU A 217 -6.86 20.15 13.49
N ALA A 218 -8.16 19.85 13.59
CA ALA A 218 -9.09 20.04 12.49
C ALA A 218 -9.12 21.49 12.00
N ARG A 219 -9.13 22.45 12.92
CA ARG A 219 -9.03 23.88 12.56
C ARG A 219 -7.73 24.18 11.84
N LEU A 220 -6.58 23.72 12.33
CA LEU A 220 -5.29 23.96 11.67
C LEU A 220 -5.26 23.45 10.22
N ILE A 221 -5.79 22.25 9.98
CA ILE A 221 -5.81 21.60 8.67
C ILE A 221 -6.76 22.31 7.70
N SER A 222 -7.91 22.80 8.18
CA SER A 222 -8.87 23.55 7.36
C SER A 222 -8.39 24.94 6.95
N HIS A 223 -7.45 25.55 7.67
CA HIS A 223 -6.90 26.87 7.32
C HIS A 223 -5.63 26.77 6.46
N ALA A 224 -5.07 25.58 6.29
CA ALA A 224 -3.87 25.33 5.50
C ALA A 224 -4.18 24.88 4.05
N GLY A 225 -5.46 24.62 3.73
CA GLY A 225 -5.92 24.14 2.43
C GLY A 225 -6.75 25.17 1.66
#